data_AF-A0A957LTA3-F1
#
_entry.id   AF-A0A957LTA3-F1
#
_cell.length_a   1.000
_cell.length_b   1.000
_cell.length_c   1.000
_cell.angle_alpha   90.00
_cell.angle_beta   90.00
_cell.angle_gamma   90.00
#
_symmetry.space_group_name_H-M   'P 1'
#
loop_
_entity.id
_entity.type
_entity.pdbx_description
1 polymer ?
#
loop_
_entity_poly.entity_id
_entity_poly.type
_entity_poly.pdbx_seq_one_letter_code
_entity_poly.pdbx_strand_id
1 'polypeptide(L)'
;VLGGGAMYNGGSSGSSSPSLVNVTFSRNSAAAGGGGAMYNGGSSGVSSPSLVNVILWGNSAYSNVGTGLYNVSATPIISYTLVPSSTAAILNSSSTITWGPGNITDTAALTTTDIFVDAANGNLRLADFSPAIDAGNNGAIPIGVTTDLDGSTRLHDDRVVRDRGSGSPPLADMGAYERQTDSCPSKVLVYVDGDASGTNNG
;
A
#
# COMPACT_ATOMS: atom_id res chain seq x y z
N VAL A 1 -0.89 -22.64 -13.07
CA VAL A 1 0.46 -22.27 -12.61
C VAL A 1 0.28 -21.46 -11.33
N LEU A 2 0.86 -21.89 -10.21
CA LEU A 2 0.85 -21.09 -8.98
C LEU A 2 1.84 -19.93 -9.20
N GLY A 3 1.40 -18.69 -9.11
CA GLY A 3 2.22 -17.51 -9.40
C GLY A 3 1.86 -16.33 -8.51
N GLY A 4 2.74 -15.36 -8.37
CA GLY A 4 2.34 -14.03 -7.92
C GLY A 4 1.96 -13.19 -9.13
N GLY A 5 0.87 -12.42 -9.07
CA GLY A 5 0.45 -11.58 -10.19
C GLY A 5 1.51 -10.53 -10.57
N ALA A 6 2.36 -10.13 -9.61
CA ALA A 6 3.56 -9.35 -9.84
C ALA A 6 4.85 -10.11 -9.49
N MET A 7 4.89 -10.78 -8.33
CA MET A 7 6.13 -11.32 -7.76
C MET A 7 5.95 -12.73 -7.19
N TYR A 8 6.81 -13.66 -7.59
CA TYR A 8 6.85 -15.02 -7.08
C TYR A 8 8.17 -15.28 -6.35
N ASN A 9 8.09 -15.51 -5.04
CA ASN A 9 9.21 -15.83 -4.17
C ASN A 9 9.22 -17.33 -3.87
N GLY A 10 9.91 -18.10 -4.71
CA GLY A 10 10.00 -19.56 -4.62
C GLY A 10 11.22 -20.02 -3.82
N GLY A 11 11.13 -20.00 -2.51
CA GLY A 11 12.15 -20.52 -1.59
C GLY A 11 12.11 -22.04 -1.38
N SER A 12 11.34 -22.81 -2.16
CA SER A 12 11.25 -24.26 -1.97
C SER A 12 12.59 -24.95 -2.17
N SER A 13 13.02 -25.73 -1.18
CA SER A 13 14.36 -26.36 -1.13
C SER A 13 15.55 -25.39 -1.28
N GLY A 14 15.32 -24.09 -1.10
CA GLY A 14 16.30 -23.03 -1.26
C GLY A 14 16.01 -21.83 -0.36
N SER A 15 16.33 -20.63 -0.81
CA SER A 15 16.06 -19.39 -0.07
C SER A 15 15.63 -18.27 -1.01
N SER A 16 14.50 -17.61 -0.70
CA SER A 16 13.99 -16.44 -1.41
C SER A 16 13.32 -15.47 -0.43
N SER A 17 14.05 -14.45 0.01
CA SER A 17 13.61 -13.51 1.06
C SER A 17 13.89 -12.05 0.66
N PRO A 18 13.17 -11.50 -0.33
CA PRO A 18 13.41 -10.13 -0.78
C PRO A 18 13.02 -9.08 0.27
N SER A 19 13.73 -7.95 0.29
CA SER A 19 13.36 -6.77 1.06
C SER A 19 12.78 -5.72 0.13
N LEU A 20 11.59 -5.22 0.46
CA LEU A 20 10.84 -4.26 -0.33
C LEU A 20 10.58 -3.03 0.52
N VAL A 21 11.06 -1.88 0.03
CA VAL A 21 10.87 -0.58 0.66
C VAL A 21 10.35 0.40 -0.38
N ASN A 22 9.32 1.18 -0.01
CA ASN A 22 8.74 2.22 -0.88
C ASN A 22 8.19 1.65 -2.20
N VAL A 23 7.44 0.55 -2.11
CA VAL A 23 6.91 -0.17 -3.29
C VAL A 23 5.39 -0.08 -3.33
N THR A 24 4.84 0.11 -4.52
CA THR A 24 3.40 0.00 -4.76
C THR A 24 3.12 -1.20 -5.65
N PHE A 25 2.34 -2.16 -5.15
CA PHE A 25 1.70 -3.18 -5.97
C PHE A 25 0.25 -2.78 -6.22
N SER A 26 -0.08 -2.51 -7.48
CA SER A 26 -1.46 -2.22 -7.88
C SER A 26 -1.82 -2.89 -9.18
N ARG A 27 -3.10 -3.29 -9.28
CA ARG A 27 -3.71 -3.89 -10.49
C ARG A 27 -3.02 -5.14 -11.00
N ASN A 28 -2.32 -5.85 -10.12
CA ASN A 28 -1.79 -7.17 -10.42
C ASN A 28 -2.89 -8.21 -10.27
N SER A 29 -2.81 -9.27 -11.08
CA SER A 29 -3.78 -10.37 -11.04
C SER A 29 -3.09 -11.71 -11.16
N ALA A 30 -3.45 -12.63 -10.29
CA ALA A 30 -3.01 -14.02 -10.37
C ALA A 30 -4.15 -14.96 -10.75
N ALA A 31 -3.86 -15.86 -11.70
CA ALA A 31 -4.70 -17.00 -12.00
C ALA A 31 -4.70 -18.03 -10.86
N ALA A 32 -5.57 -19.05 -10.94
CA ALA A 32 -5.86 -19.99 -9.86
C ALA A 32 -4.63 -20.49 -9.08
N GLY A 33 -4.69 -20.34 -7.75
CA GLY A 33 -3.69 -20.79 -6.77
C GLY A 33 -2.52 -19.83 -6.52
N GLY A 34 -2.57 -18.61 -7.07
CA GLY A 34 -1.58 -17.56 -6.87
C GLY A 34 -1.99 -16.43 -5.92
N GLY A 35 -1.02 -15.61 -5.49
CA GLY A 35 -1.27 -14.36 -4.76
C GLY A 35 -1.38 -13.19 -5.72
N GLY A 36 -2.40 -12.34 -5.57
CA GLY A 36 -2.75 -11.34 -6.57
C GLY A 36 -1.65 -10.31 -6.84
N ALA A 37 -0.93 -9.85 -5.81
CA ALA A 37 0.34 -9.15 -6.00
C ALA A 37 1.53 -10.12 -5.87
N MET A 38 1.59 -10.85 -4.76
CA MET A 38 2.78 -11.62 -4.41
C MET A 38 2.44 -13.01 -3.89
N TYR A 39 3.21 -13.99 -4.34
CA TYR A 39 3.22 -15.34 -3.80
C TYR A 39 4.56 -15.61 -3.10
N ASN A 40 4.52 -16.19 -1.90
CA ASN A 40 5.68 -16.55 -1.09
C ASN A 40 5.61 -18.03 -0.72
N GLY A 41 6.54 -18.85 -1.23
CA GLY A 41 6.56 -20.29 -1.03
C GLY A 41 7.88 -20.77 -0.42
N GLY A 42 7.87 -21.27 0.81
CA GLY A 42 9.06 -21.72 1.53
C GLY A 42 9.14 -23.22 1.82
N SER A 43 8.35 -24.07 1.14
CA SER A 43 8.27 -25.50 1.47
C SER A 43 9.65 -26.19 1.41
N SER A 44 10.08 -26.77 2.54
CA SER A 44 11.41 -27.40 2.69
C SER A 44 12.60 -26.46 2.42
N GLY A 45 12.40 -25.14 2.47
CA GLY A 45 13.44 -24.11 2.37
C GLY A 45 13.05 -22.87 3.17
N VAL A 46 13.41 -21.68 2.70
CA VAL A 46 13.15 -20.42 3.39
C VAL A 46 12.54 -19.38 2.45
N SER A 47 11.42 -18.80 2.86
CA SER A 47 10.83 -17.61 2.21
C SER A 47 10.36 -16.63 3.28
N SER A 48 11.11 -15.56 3.48
CA SER A 48 10.86 -14.54 4.52
C SER A 48 10.99 -13.13 3.94
N PRO A 49 10.09 -12.71 3.04
CA PRO A 49 10.14 -11.36 2.49
C PRO A 49 9.82 -10.31 3.56
N SER A 50 10.44 -9.13 3.45
CA SER A 50 10.19 -7.99 4.32
C SER A 50 9.58 -6.85 3.52
N LEU A 51 8.45 -6.31 3.98
CA LEU A 51 7.72 -5.21 3.35
C LEU A 51 7.65 -4.03 4.33
N VAL A 52 8.16 -2.87 3.91
CA VAL A 52 8.11 -1.61 4.67
C VAL A 52 7.77 -0.43 3.76
N ASN A 53 6.88 0.47 4.17
CA ASN A 53 6.39 1.57 3.33
C ASN A 53 5.81 1.05 2.00
N VAL A 54 4.99 0.00 2.08
CA VAL A 54 4.45 -0.68 0.89
C VAL A 54 2.95 -0.41 0.77
N ILE A 55 2.45 -0.28 -0.46
CA ILE A 55 1.00 -0.28 -0.74
C ILE A 55 0.64 -1.55 -1.53
N LEU A 56 -0.32 -2.31 -1.02
CA LEU A 56 -0.84 -3.54 -1.64
C LEU A 56 -2.30 -3.37 -2.11
N TRP A 57 -2.57 -2.42 -3.01
CA TRP A 57 -3.95 -1.98 -3.27
C TRP A 57 -4.44 -2.20 -4.72
N GLY A 58 -5.69 -2.63 -4.88
CA GLY A 58 -6.30 -2.85 -6.21
C GLY A 58 -5.77 -4.09 -6.94
N ASN A 59 -5.17 -5.03 -6.22
CA ASN A 59 -4.74 -6.33 -6.76
C ASN A 59 -5.89 -7.35 -6.65
N SER A 60 -5.86 -8.39 -7.48
CA SER A 60 -6.91 -9.41 -7.56
C SER A 60 -6.33 -10.82 -7.64
N ALA A 61 -7.06 -11.80 -7.11
CA ALA A 61 -6.72 -13.21 -7.25
C ALA A 61 -7.98 -13.97 -7.66
N TYR A 62 -7.82 -15.03 -8.45
CA TYR A 62 -8.94 -15.82 -8.98
C TYR A 62 -9.95 -16.27 -7.91
N SER A 63 -9.47 -16.66 -6.72
CA SER A 63 -10.30 -17.10 -5.60
C SER A 63 -10.85 -15.97 -4.74
N ASN A 64 -10.61 -14.71 -5.11
CA ASN A 64 -10.90 -13.50 -4.32
C ASN A 64 -10.31 -13.52 -2.90
N VAL A 65 -9.27 -14.33 -2.67
CA VAL A 65 -8.48 -14.42 -1.43
C VAL A 65 -7.00 -14.47 -1.79
N GLY A 66 -6.15 -13.96 -0.91
CA GLY A 66 -4.74 -13.68 -1.19
C GLY A 66 -4.56 -12.61 -2.26
N THR A 67 -5.47 -11.63 -2.37
CA THR A 67 -5.44 -10.63 -3.45
C THR A 67 -4.19 -9.74 -3.37
N GLY A 68 -3.68 -9.46 -2.17
CA GLY A 68 -2.36 -8.88 -1.96
C GLY A 68 -1.28 -9.96 -1.89
N LEU A 69 -1.28 -10.73 -0.80
CA LEU A 69 -0.23 -11.73 -0.53
C LEU A 69 -0.84 -13.13 -0.40
N TYR A 70 -0.15 -14.12 -0.96
CA TYR A 70 -0.38 -15.53 -0.64
C TYR A 70 0.91 -16.18 -0.13
N ASN A 71 0.91 -16.60 1.13
CA ASN A 71 2.03 -17.23 1.80
C ASN A 71 1.79 -18.74 1.99
N VAL A 72 2.77 -19.56 1.61
CA VAL A 72 2.76 -21.02 1.75
C VAL A 72 4.08 -21.46 2.38
N SER A 73 4.04 -21.98 3.61
CA SER A 73 5.25 -22.30 4.40
C SER A 73 6.26 -21.15 4.46
N ALA A 74 5.78 -19.92 4.58
CA ALA A 74 6.59 -18.70 4.55
C ALA A 74 6.45 -17.88 5.84
N THR A 75 7.41 -16.99 6.08
CA THR A 75 7.48 -16.14 7.28
C THR A 75 7.72 -14.67 6.92
N PRO A 76 6.75 -13.99 6.27
CA PRO A 76 6.91 -12.59 5.89
C PRO A 76 6.89 -11.65 7.11
N ILE A 77 7.61 -10.53 7.00
CA ILE A 77 7.61 -9.44 7.98
C ILE A 77 6.97 -8.22 7.32
N ILE A 78 5.94 -7.65 7.95
CA ILE A 78 5.16 -6.55 7.37
C ILE A 78 5.07 -5.41 8.39
N SER A 79 5.56 -4.23 8.03
CA SER A 79 5.40 -2.98 8.80
C SER A 79 5.14 -1.81 7.87
N TYR A 80 4.53 -0.73 8.38
CA TYR A 80 4.22 0.48 7.60
C TYR A 80 3.66 0.16 6.20
N THR A 81 2.74 -0.80 6.13
CA THR A 81 2.17 -1.27 4.87
C THR A 81 0.67 -1.02 4.86
N LEU A 82 0.18 -0.46 3.75
CA LEU A 82 -1.24 -0.25 3.49
C LEU A 82 -1.82 -1.47 2.76
N VAL A 83 -2.79 -2.12 3.41
CA VAL A 83 -3.47 -3.32 2.92
C VAL A 83 -5.00 -3.12 2.90
N PRO A 84 -5.71 -3.57 1.85
CA PRO A 84 -7.18 -3.53 1.78
C PRO A 84 -7.89 -4.20 2.97
N SER A 85 -9.13 -3.78 3.23
CA SER A 85 -9.94 -4.04 4.45
C SER A 85 -10.26 -5.50 4.71
N SER A 86 -10.07 -6.36 3.73
CA SER A 86 -10.47 -7.74 3.84
C SER A 86 -9.33 -8.58 4.38
N THR A 87 -9.64 -9.46 5.34
CA THR A 87 -8.79 -10.62 5.67
C THR A 87 -8.48 -11.48 4.44
N ALA A 88 -9.24 -11.31 3.35
CA ALA A 88 -8.98 -11.89 2.05
C ALA A 88 -7.77 -11.27 1.31
N ALA A 89 -7.24 -10.12 1.69
CA ALA A 89 -6.06 -9.55 1.04
C ALA A 89 -4.79 -10.37 1.29
N ILE A 90 -4.71 -11.06 2.43
CA ILE A 90 -3.55 -11.86 2.81
C ILE A 90 -3.99 -13.28 3.16
N LEU A 91 -3.59 -14.24 2.33
CA LEU A 91 -3.85 -15.66 2.55
C LEU A 91 -2.60 -16.35 3.10
N ASN A 92 -2.77 -17.15 4.14
CA ASN A 92 -1.69 -17.93 4.75
C ASN A 92 -2.02 -19.43 4.74
N SER A 93 -1.07 -20.24 4.30
CA SER A 93 -1.11 -21.71 4.39
C SER A 93 0.16 -22.18 5.08
N SER A 94 0.02 -22.75 6.29
CA SER A 94 1.15 -23.15 7.15
C SER A 94 2.23 -22.05 7.27
N SER A 95 1.81 -20.79 7.35
CA SER A 95 2.66 -19.61 7.33
C SER A 95 2.36 -18.73 8.53
N THR A 96 3.37 -18.00 9.02
CA THR A 96 3.24 -17.08 10.14
C THR A 96 3.74 -15.71 9.73
N ILE A 97 2.90 -14.68 9.86
CA ILE A 97 3.30 -13.30 9.59
C ILE A 97 3.82 -12.66 10.87
N THR A 98 4.97 -12.01 10.78
CA THR A 98 5.43 -11.09 11.82
C THR A 98 4.91 -9.69 11.51
N TRP A 99 3.90 -9.26 12.27
CA TRP A 99 3.35 -7.91 12.17
C TRP A 99 4.20 -6.91 12.95
N GLY A 100 4.86 -6.02 12.23
CA GLY A 100 5.50 -4.83 12.81
C GLY A 100 4.51 -3.66 12.96
N PRO A 101 5.01 -2.50 13.39
CA PRO A 101 4.17 -1.32 13.63
C PRO A 101 3.72 -0.63 12.33
N GLY A 102 2.83 0.35 12.47
CA GLY A 102 2.47 1.28 11.40
C GLY A 102 1.67 0.71 10.24
N ASN A 103 1.28 -0.56 10.28
CA ASN A 103 0.43 -1.16 9.25
C ASN A 103 -0.96 -0.53 9.29
N ILE A 104 -1.46 -0.17 8.11
CA ILE A 104 -2.80 0.37 7.94
C ILE A 104 -3.62 -0.70 7.23
N THR A 105 -4.57 -1.26 7.96
CA THR A 105 -5.61 -2.13 7.40
C THR A 105 -6.91 -1.36 7.40
N ASP A 106 -7.62 -1.41 6.29
CA ASP A 106 -8.81 -0.58 6.06
C ASP A 106 -9.96 -0.94 7.02
N THR A 107 -10.23 -0.04 7.95
CA THR A 107 -11.39 -0.05 8.85
C THR A 107 -12.52 0.88 8.35
N ALA A 108 -12.38 1.47 7.16
CA ALA A 108 -13.18 2.59 6.67
C ALA A 108 -13.84 2.37 5.29
N ALA A 109 -13.79 1.15 4.72
CA ALA A 109 -14.33 0.81 3.39
C ALA A 109 -13.72 1.64 2.23
N LEU A 110 -12.41 1.86 2.29
CA LEU A 110 -11.68 2.59 1.26
C LEU A 110 -11.75 1.88 -0.10
N THR A 111 -11.65 2.67 -1.17
CA THR A 111 -11.61 2.25 -2.56
C THR A 111 -10.29 2.64 -3.22
N THR A 112 -10.04 2.19 -4.45
CA THR A 112 -8.81 2.56 -5.20
C THR A 112 -8.67 4.07 -5.42
N THR A 113 -9.77 4.82 -5.50
CA THR A 113 -9.76 6.28 -5.68
C THR A 113 -9.50 7.05 -4.39
N ASP A 114 -9.63 6.39 -3.24
CA ASP A 114 -9.23 6.97 -1.96
C ASP A 114 -7.72 6.84 -1.75
N ILE A 115 -7.07 5.90 -2.45
CA ILE A 115 -5.62 5.67 -2.33
C ILE A 115 -4.85 6.40 -3.41
N PHE A 116 -5.30 6.29 -4.67
CA PHE A 116 -4.57 6.78 -5.84
C PHE A 116 -5.38 7.77 -6.67
N VAL A 117 -4.69 8.72 -7.30
CA VAL A 117 -5.30 9.72 -8.18
C VAL A 117 -6.06 9.06 -9.33
N ASP A 118 -5.42 8.13 -10.05
CA ASP A 118 -6.06 7.41 -11.16
C ASP A 118 -5.33 6.09 -11.47
N ALA A 119 -5.54 5.09 -10.62
CA ALA A 119 -4.97 3.76 -10.85
C ALA A 119 -5.49 3.11 -12.13
N ALA A 120 -6.69 3.49 -12.61
CA ALA A 120 -7.30 2.94 -13.83
C ALA A 120 -6.49 3.31 -15.09
N ASN A 121 -5.76 4.42 -15.07
CA ASN A 121 -4.87 4.85 -16.14
C ASN A 121 -3.38 4.82 -15.74
N GLY A 122 -3.03 4.12 -14.65
CA GLY A 122 -1.65 3.90 -14.22
C GLY A 122 -1.03 5.04 -13.39
N ASN A 123 -1.82 6.06 -13.04
CA ASN A 123 -1.37 7.12 -12.14
C ASN A 123 -1.53 6.68 -10.67
N LEU A 124 -0.44 6.13 -10.13
CA LEU A 124 -0.38 5.61 -8.76
C LEU A 124 0.14 6.64 -7.74
N ARG A 125 0.14 7.94 -8.09
CA ARG A 125 0.32 9.02 -7.10
C ARG A 125 -0.81 9.00 -6.09
N LEU A 126 -0.53 9.43 -4.87
CA LEU A 126 -1.50 9.39 -3.79
C LEU A 126 -2.62 10.43 -3.99
N ALA A 127 -3.87 9.97 -3.85
CA ALA A 127 -5.04 10.83 -3.85
C ALA A 127 -5.06 11.74 -2.61
N ASP A 128 -5.84 12.81 -2.66
CA ASP A 128 -6.07 13.69 -1.51
C ASP A 128 -6.60 12.88 -0.32
N PHE A 129 -6.01 13.09 0.85
CA PHE A 129 -6.30 12.39 2.10
C PHE A 129 -6.13 10.86 2.04
N SER A 130 -5.34 10.37 1.08
CA SER A 130 -4.95 8.96 1.08
C SER A 130 -4.33 8.59 2.43
N PRO A 131 -4.72 7.47 3.04
CA PRO A 131 -4.16 7.04 4.32
C PRO A 131 -2.68 6.66 4.25
N ALA A 132 -2.12 6.56 3.04
CA ALA A 132 -0.70 6.35 2.82
C ALA A 132 0.14 7.63 3.01
N ILE A 133 -0.50 8.81 3.03
CA ILE A 133 0.17 10.10 3.20
C ILE A 133 0.64 10.25 4.66
N ASP A 134 1.88 10.71 4.85
CA ASP A 134 2.56 10.93 6.13
C ASP A 134 2.50 9.73 7.07
N ALA A 135 2.48 8.52 6.49
CA ALA A 135 2.20 7.28 7.21
C ALA A 135 3.35 6.25 7.16
N GLY A 136 4.40 6.53 6.39
CA GLY A 136 5.59 5.70 6.26
C GLY A 136 6.60 5.86 7.39
N ASN A 137 7.68 5.08 7.31
CA ASN A 137 8.81 5.10 8.23
C ASN A 137 10.04 5.70 7.52
N ASN A 138 10.49 6.87 7.98
CA ASN A 138 11.66 7.56 7.45
C ASN A 138 12.92 6.72 7.61
N GLY A 139 13.05 6.00 8.74
CA GLY A 139 14.21 5.18 9.04
C GLY A 139 14.34 3.93 8.16
N ALA A 140 13.29 3.56 7.43
CA ALA A 140 13.32 2.44 6.50
C ALA A 140 13.84 2.85 5.11
N ILE A 141 13.81 4.14 4.77
CA ILE A 141 14.27 4.62 3.47
C ILE A 141 15.77 4.31 3.32
N PRO A 142 16.19 3.60 2.25
CA PRO A 142 17.59 3.28 2.05
C PRO A 142 18.47 4.52 1.94
N ILE A 143 19.67 4.47 2.51
CA ILE A 143 20.64 5.56 2.45
C ILE A 143 20.94 5.89 0.98
N GLY A 144 20.90 7.19 0.64
CA GLY A 144 21.14 7.69 -0.71
C GLY A 144 19.89 7.72 -1.60
N VAL A 145 18.76 7.16 -1.16
CA VAL A 145 17.47 7.34 -1.82
C VAL A 145 16.82 8.61 -1.27
N THR A 146 16.95 9.71 -2.01
CA THR A 146 16.40 11.01 -1.60
C THR A 146 15.12 11.39 -2.34
N THR A 147 14.84 10.74 -3.47
CA THR A 147 13.68 11.06 -4.30
C THR A 147 12.81 9.84 -4.59
N ASP A 148 11.53 10.09 -4.84
CA ASP A 148 10.54 9.12 -5.28
C ASP A 148 10.64 8.83 -6.79
N LEU A 149 9.66 8.11 -7.33
CA LEU A 149 9.63 7.75 -8.75
C LEU A 149 9.39 8.94 -9.70
N ASP A 150 8.89 10.07 -9.20
CA ASP A 150 8.76 11.33 -9.94
C ASP A 150 10.00 12.23 -9.84
N GLY A 151 11.00 11.83 -9.06
CA GLY A 151 12.16 12.66 -8.75
C GLY A 151 11.88 13.72 -7.69
N SER A 152 10.75 13.64 -6.98
CA SER A 152 10.39 14.53 -5.87
C SER A 152 10.99 14.04 -4.56
N THR A 153 11.21 14.93 -3.58
CA THR A 153 11.80 14.52 -2.28
C THR A 153 10.95 13.46 -1.59
N ARG A 154 11.59 12.44 -0.99
CA ARG A 154 10.94 11.36 -0.24
C ARG A 154 10.38 11.76 1.13
N LEU A 155 10.65 12.98 1.56
CA LEU A 155 10.20 13.51 2.84
C LEU A 155 9.54 14.85 2.54
N HIS A 156 8.21 14.87 2.45
CA HIS A 156 7.41 16.06 2.20
C HIS A 156 6.13 15.99 3.03
N ASP A 157 5.82 17.09 3.72
CA ASP A 157 4.70 17.15 4.66
C ASP A 157 3.41 17.56 3.94
N ASP A 158 2.34 16.78 4.08
CA ASP A 158 0.98 17.25 3.78
C ASP A 158 0.39 17.83 5.06
N ARG A 159 0.40 19.17 5.15
CA ARG A 159 0.11 19.89 6.40
C ARG A 159 -1.33 19.76 6.88
N VAL A 160 -2.22 19.21 6.06
CA VAL A 160 -3.63 18.99 6.43
C VAL A 160 -3.94 17.53 6.75
N VAL A 161 -3.03 16.61 6.45
CA VAL A 161 -3.13 15.21 6.87
C VAL A 161 -2.48 15.07 8.24
N ARG A 162 -2.97 14.11 9.01
CA ARG A 162 -2.39 13.80 10.31
C ARG A 162 -1.22 12.84 10.11
N ASP A 163 -0.05 13.21 10.63
CA ASP A 163 1.12 12.35 10.81
C ASP A 163 0.77 11.03 11.51
N ARG A 164 0.96 9.92 10.79
CA ARG A 164 0.80 8.55 11.32
C ARG A 164 2.08 7.72 11.22
N GLY A 165 3.07 8.23 10.51
CA GLY A 165 4.33 7.58 10.24
C GLY A 165 5.30 7.61 11.41
N SER A 166 6.56 7.29 11.13
CA SER A 166 7.63 7.24 12.13
C SER A 166 8.91 7.87 11.62
N GLY A 167 9.51 8.70 12.46
CA GLY A 167 10.69 9.48 12.13
C GLY A 167 10.55 10.92 12.61
N SER A 168 11.57 11.73 12.33
CA SER A 168 11.46 13.18 12.48
C SER A 168 10.74 13.76 11.25
N PRO A 169 9.67 14.56 11.41
CA PRO A 169 9.02 15.23 10.30
C PRO A 169 9.99 16.09 9.48
N PRO A 170 9.76 16.27 8.17
CA PRO A 170 8.63 15.74 7.38
C PRO A 170 8.65 14.21 7.27
N LEU A 171 7.47 13.59 7.29
CA LEU A 171 7.35 12.13 7.22
C LEU A 171 7.33 11.67 5.76
N ALA A 172 7.64 10.39 5.59
CA ALA A 172 7.57 9.72 4.31
C ALA A 172 6.16 9.16 4.09
N ASP A 173 5.74 9.12 2.85
CA ASP A 173 4.56 8.39 2.41
C ASP A 173 4.86 6.91 2.21
N MET A 174 3.83 6.08 2.34
CA MET A 174 3.92 4.69 1.89
C MET A 174 3.91 4.62 0.36
N GLY A 175 4.60 3.64 -0.20
CA GLY A 175 4.59 3.35 -1.63
C GLY A 175 5.66 4.10 -2.43
N ALA A 176 5.52 4.03 -3.75
CA ALA A 176 6.54 4.49 -4.71
C ALA A 176 6.57 6.01 -4.95
N TYR A 177 5.50 6.73 -4.59
CA TYR A 177 5.34 8.15 -4.84
C TYR A 177 5.14 8.89 -3.53
N GLU A 178 5.70 10.10 -3.46
CA GLU A 178 5.53 11.03 -2.37
C GLU A 178 4.56 12.14 -2.80
N ARG A 179 3.62 12.48 -1.95
CA ARG A 179 2.70 13.60 -2.15
C ARG A 179 3.48 14.91 -1.97
N GLN A 180 3.43 15.78 -2.97
CA GLN A 180 4.17 17.06 -2.97
C GLN A 180 3.26 18.29 -2.82
N THR A 181 2.00 18.08 -2.46
CA THR A 181 1.01 19.15 -2.28
C THR A 181 0.06 18.78 -1.16
N ASP A 182 -0.34 19.79 -0.37
CA ASP A 182 -1.38 19.59 0.64
C ASP A 182 -2.66 19.05 -0.01
N SER A 183 -3.31 18.10 0.68
CA SER A 183 -4.60 17.58 0.27
C SER A 183 -5.65 18.69 0.26
N CYS A 184 -6.50 18.74 -0.76
CA CYS A 184 -7.44 19.84 -0.90
C CYS A 184 -8.62 19.69 0.07
N PRO A 185 -8.80 20.59 1.07
CA PRO A 185 -9.89 20.44 2.05
C PRO A 185 -11.28 20.61 1.43
N SER A 186 -11.38 21.13 0.20
CA SER A 186 -12.63 21.51 -0.44
C SER A 186 -13.44 20.35 -1.03
N LYS A 187 -13.17 19.09 -0.65
CA LYS A 187 -14.13 18.00 -0.81
C LYS A 187 -15.32 18.09 0.19
N VAL A 188 -15.53 19.25 0.81
CA VAL A 188 -16.82 19.61 1.39
C VAL A 188 -17.78 19.87 0.23
N LEU A 189 -18.65 18.91 -0.06
CA LEU A 189 -19.86 19.20 -0.84
C LEU A 189 -20.69 20.21 -0.03
N VAL A 190 -20.64 21.48 -0.43
CA VAL A 190 -21.62 22.46 0.04
C VAL A 190 -22.88 22.24 -0.79
N TYR A 191 -23.86 21.55 -0.21
CA TYR A 191 -25.20 21.51 -0.79
C TYR A 191 -25.82 22.89 -0.60
N VAL A 192 -26.08 23.60 -1.70
CA VAL A 192 -26.96 24.76 -1.68
C VAL A 192 -28.38 24.24 -1.84
N ASP A 193 -29.30 24.72 -1.02
CA ASP A 193 -30.73 24.43 -1.20
C ASP A 193 -31.17 24.88 -2.61
N GLY A 194 -31.79 23.98 -3.37
CA GLY A 194 -32.25 24.25 -4.74
C GLY A 194 -33.32 25.35 -4.82
N ASP A 195 -33.96 25.64 -3.68
CA ASP A 195 -34.97 26.69 -3.54
C ASP A 195 -34.43 27.92 -2.78
N ALA A 196 -33.11 28.00 -2.55
CA ALA A 196 -32.49 29.14 -1.88
C ALA A 196 -32.72 30.46 -2.65
N SER A 197 -33.44 31.40 -2.05
CA SER A 197 -33.72 32.73 -2.60
C SER A 197 -32.86 33.86 -1.97
N GLY A 198 -31.72 33.49 -1.38
CA GLY A 198 -30.82 34.40 -0.66
C GLY A 198 -30.10 35.41 -1.56
N THR A 199 -29.49 36.44 -0.94
CA THR A 199 -28.85 37.59 -1.61
C THR A 199 -27.54 37.29 -2.37
N ASN A 200 -27.26 36.03 -2.72
CA ASN A 200 -26.01 35.61 -3.37
C ASN A 200 -24.73 36.03 -2.64
N ASN A 201 -24.73 36.07 -1.31
CA ASN A 201 -23.58 36.52 -0.52
C ASN A 201 -22.77 35.40 0.15
N GLY A 202 -23.09 34.13 -0.10
CA GLY A 202 -22.32 32.97 0.37
C GLY A 202 -22.29 32.84 1.88
#